data_AF-A0A853MDN2-F1
#
_entry.id   AF-A0A853MDN2-F1
#
_cell.length_a   1.000
_cell.length_b   1.000
_cell.length_c   1.000
_cell.angle_alpha   90.00
_cell.angle_beta   90.00
_cell.angle_gamma   90.00
#
_symmetry.space_group_name_H-M   'P 1'
#
loop_
_entity.id
_entity.type
_entity.pdbx_description
1 polymer ?
#
loop_
_entity_poly.entity_id
_entity_poly.type
_entity_poly.pdbx_seq_one_letter_code
_entity_poly.pdbx_strand_id
1 'polypeptide(L)'
;MGYAEKMPVAGTYKMGNDGALTLITEYETMSSEERLWFASPNLRMRVGVLKRFGGFSMASFTSEIRMGSTAASQAAMEQASKAK
;
A
#
# COMPACT_ATOMS: atom_id res chain seq x y z
N MET A 1 -17.45 9.48 4.67
CA MET A 1 -18.22 9.09 5.87
C MET A 1 -17.37 8.11 6.66
N GLY A 2 -16.54 8.59 7.58
CA GLY A 2 -15.62 7.74 8.35
C GLY A 2 -16.32 7.20 9.59
N TYR A 3 -16.46 5.88 9.68
CA TYR A 3 -16.96 5.20 10.87
C TYR A 3 -15.88 5.32 11.95
N ALA A 4 -16.01 6.33 12.81
CA ALA A 4 -15.17 6.50 13.97
C ALA A 4 -15.54 5.44 15.01
N GLU A 5 -14.89 4.27 14.94
CA GLU A 5 -14.78 3.44 16.14
C GLU A 5 -14.01 4.23 17.21
N LYS A 6 -14.54 4.18 18.43
CA LYS A 6 -14.32 5.17 19.50
C LYS A 6 -12.92 5.15 20.13
N MET A 7 -12.01 4.29 19.65
CA MET A 7 -10.66 4.12 20.19
C MET A 7 -9.63 3.93 19.05
N PRO A 8 -8.45 4.59 19.12
CA PRO A 8 -7.38 4.31 18.19
C PRO A 8 -6.86 2.88 18.40
N VAL A 9 -7.03 2.02 17.40
CA VAL A 9 -6.35 0.73 17.33
C VAL A 9 -4.91 0.97 16.88
N ALA A 10 -3.94 0.51 17.66
CA ALA A 10 -2.55 0.47 17.21
C ALA A 10 -2.41 -0.58 16.09
N GLY A 11 -2.17 -0.11 14.87
CA GLY A 11 -1.83 -1.00 13.75
C GLY A 11 -0.47 -1.65 13.95
N THR A 12 -0.29 -2.82 13.34
CA THR A 12 1.02 -3.48 13.24
C THR A 12 1.57 -3.36 11.83
N TYR A 13 2.89 -3.46 11.70
CA TYR A 13 3.54 -3.47 10.40
C TYR A 13 4.59 -4.58 10.32
N LYS A 14 4.84 -5.06 9.10
CA LYS A 14 5.90 -6.02 8.80
C LYS A 14 6.60 -5.64 7.50
N MET A 15 7.92 -5.62 7.54
CA MET A 15 8.74 -5.58 6.32
C MET A 15 9.00 -7.01 5.83
N GLY A 16 8.63 -7.29 4.58
CA GLY A 16 8.98 -8.52 3.91
C GLY A 16 10.43 -8.50 3.41
N ASN A 17 11.01 -9.68 3.25
CA ASN A 17 12.34 -9.83 2.66
C ASN A 17 12.40 -9.35 1.21
N ASP A 18 11.24 -9.22 0.55
CA ASP A 18 11.07 -8.66 -0.79
C ASP A 18 10.93 -7.12 -0.80
N GLY A 19 11.12 -6.46 0.35
CA GLY A 19 11.07 -5.01 0.47
C GLY A 19 9.64 -4.44 0.51
N ALA A 20 8.61 -5.29 0.53
CA ALA A 20 7.23 -4.85 0.67
C ALA A 20 6.86 -4.58 2.13
N LEU A 21 6.11 -3.50 2.35
CA LEU A 21 5.52 -3.15 3.64
C LEU A 21 4.11 -3.75 3.72
N THR A 22 3.82 -4.47 4.80
CA THR A 22 2.46 -4.92 5.13
C THR A 22 1.99 -4.16 6.37
N LEU A 23 0.80 -3.56 6.29
CA LEU A 23 0.12 -2.85 7.38
C LEU A 23 -1.14 -3.64 7.75
N ILE A 24 -1.35 -3.87 9.04
CA ILE A 24 -2.50 -4.61 9.54
C ILE A 24 -3.15 -3.78 10.64
N THR A 25 -4.46 -3.55 10.52
CA THR A 25 -5.29 -2.95 11.57
C THR A 25 -6.46 -3.87 11.88
N GLU A 26 -6.66 -4.16 13.16
CA GLU A 26 -7.72 -5.05 13.64
C GLU A 26 -8.61 -4.31 14.64
N TYR A 27 -9.85 -4.10 14.24
CA TYR A 27 -10.94 -3.57 15.04
C TYR A 27 -11.80 -4.74 15.53
N GLU A 28 -12.68 -4.49 16.51
CA GLU A 28 -13.57 -5.52 17.06
C GLU A 28 -14.48 -6.13 15.97
N THR A 29 -14.90 -5.31 15.00
CA THR A 29 -15.85 -5.71 13.96
C THR A 29 -15.26 -5.78 12.55
N MET A 30 -13.99 -5.38 12.37
CA MET A 30 -13.37 -5.19 11.07
C MET A 30 -11.86 -5.45 11.11
N SER A 31 -11.31 -6.06 10.07
CA SER A 31 -9.86 -6.11 9.85
C SER A 31 -9.51 -5.46 8.51
N SER A 32 -8.37 -4.80 8.45
CA SER A 32 -7.78 -4.27 7.23
C SER A 32 -6.36 -4.78 7.12
N GLU A 33 -6.01 -5.28 5.95
CA GLU A 33 -4.64 -5.64 5.59
C GLU A 33 -4.27 -4.93 4.30
N GLU A 34 -3.16 -4.20 4.31
CA GLU A 34 -2.63 -3.51 3.14
C GLU A 34 -1.19 -3.91 2.89
N ARG A 35 -0.84 -4.16 1.63
CA ARG A 35 0.52 -4.45 1.19
C ARG A 35 0.95 -3.44 0.15
N LEU A 36 2.08 -2.77 0.41
CA LEU A 36 2.68 -1.76 -0.46
C LEU A 36 4.09 -2.18 -0.86
N TRP A 37 4.46 -1.93 -2.11
CA TRP A 37 5.82 -2.15 -2.61
C TRP A 37 6.13 -1.23 -3.77
N PHE A 38 7.42 -1.04 -4.05
CA PHE A 38 7.87 -0.30 -5.23
C PHE A 38 8.14 -1.29 -6.37
N ALA A 39 7.36 -1.21 -7.45
CA ALA A 39 7.64 -1.94 -8.68
C ALA A 39 8.80 -1.30 -9.47
N SER A 40 9.06 -0.02 -9.21
CA SER A 40 10.26 0.72 -9.62
C SER A 40 10.45 1.92 -8.67
N PRO A 41 11.58 2.65 -8.71
CA PRO A 41 11.79 3.83 -7.85
C PRO A 41 10.70 4.92 -7.96
N ASN A 42 9.95 4.93 -9.07
CA ASN A 42 8.90 5.91 -9.35
C ASN A 42 7.48 5.34 -9.29
N LEU A 43 7.31 4.03 -9.13
CA LEU A 43 6.02 3.34 -9.19
C LEU A 43 5.80 2.52 -7.92
N ARG A 44 4.87 2.97 -7.08
CA ARG A 44 4.40 2.22 -5.92
C ARG A 44 3.10 1.51 -6.26
N MET A 45 3.00 0.26 -5.86
CA MET A 45 1.78 -0.52 -5.89
C MET A 45 1.26 -0.71 -4.47
N ARG A 46 -0.06 -0.74 -4.34
CA ARG A 46 -0.75 -1.08 -3.10
C ARG A 46 -1.92 -1.99 -3.39
N VAL A 47 -2.02 -3.08 -2.64
CA VAL A 47 -3.24 -3.89 -2.54
C VAL A 47 -3.75 -3.81 -1.12
N GLY A 48 -5.06 -3.87 -0.94
CA GLY A 48 -5.65 -3.90 0.40
C GLY A 48 -6.94 -4.70 0.43
N VAL A 49 -7.18 -5.37 1.54
CA VAL A 49 -8.43 -6.07 1.81
C VAL A 49 -8.99 -5.55 3.13
N LEU A 50 -10.23 -5.10 3.10
CA LEU A 50 -11.04 -4.76 4.26
C LEU A 50 -12.05 -5.87 4.47
N LYS A 51 -12.07 -6.51 5.63
CA LYS A 51 -13.03 -7.55 6.00
C LYS A 51 -13.88 -7.05 7.16
N ARG A 52 -15.21 -7.06 7.02
CA ARG A 52 -16.13 -6.83 8.13
C ARG A 52 -16.86 -8.12 8.47
N PHE A 53 -17.03 -8.38 9.76
CA PHE A 53 -17.92 -9.46 10.21
C PHE A 53 -19.35 -9.14 9.74
N GLY A 54 -20.01 -10.09 9.06
CA GLY A 54 -21.39 -9.91 8.56
C GLY A 54 -21.55 -9.68 7.06
N GLY A 55 -20.49 -9.83 6.24
CA GLY A 55 -20.67 -10.18 4.82
C GLY A 55 -20.09 -9.22 3.78
N PHE A 56 -19.52 -8.08 4.17
CA PHE A 56 -18.87 -7.17 3.22
C PHE A 56 -17.35 -7.22 3.37
N SER A 57 -16.70 -7.65 2.31
CA SER A 57 -15.25 -7.53 2.12
C SER A 57 -14.96 -6.67 0.90
N MET A 58 -14.11 -5.66 1.05
CA MET A 58 -13.65 -4.81 -0.04
C MET A 58 -12.21 -5.16 -0.37
N ALA A 59 -11.91 -5.41 -1.64
CA ALA A 59 -10.56 -5.46 -2.14
C ALA A 59 -10.25 -4.17 -2.91
N SER A 60 -9.03 -3.67 -2.79
CA SER A 60 -8.57 -2.48 -3.49
C SER A 60 -7.20 -2.73 -4.10
N PHE A 61 -6.99 -2.16 -5.28
CA PHE A 61 -5.71 -2.08 -5.96
C PHE A 61 -5.45 -0.63 -6.32
N THR A 62 -4.22 -0.15 -6.12
CA THR A 62 -3.82 1.21 -6.44
C THR A 62 -2.41 1.20 -7.02
N SER A 63 -2.25 1.89 -8.15
CA SER A 63 -0.95 2.23 -8.73
C SER A 63 -0.68 3.71 -8.54
N GLU A 64 0.48 4.05 -7.97
CA GLU A 64 0.84 5.43 -7.62
C GLU A 64 2.19 5.78 -8.27
N ILE A 65 2.18 6.82 -9.10
CA ILE A 65 3.37 7.32 -9.81
C ILE A 65 3.87 8.58 -9.12
N ARG A 66 5.17 8.62 -8.80
CA ARG A 66 5.83 9.80 -8.23
C ARG A 66 5.80 10.96 -9.24
N MET A 67 5.26 12.10 -8.82
CA MET A 67 5.24 13.33 -9.62
C MET A 67 6.52 14.16 -9.41
N GLY A 68 6.98 14.85 -10.45
CA GLY A 68 8.13 15.77 -10.44
C GLY A 68 9.44 15.18 -10.98
N SER A 69 10.34 16.06 -11.47
CA SER A 69 11.71 15.67 -11.83
C SER A 69 12.59 15.66 -10.58
N THR A 70 12.72 14.49 -9.98
CA THR A 70 13.74 14.23 -8.96
C THR A 70 14.93 13.55 -9.64
N ALA A 71 16.14 13.71 -9.10
CA ALA A 71 17.31 12.99 -9.63
C ALA A 71 17.08 11.47 -9.68
N ALA A 72 16.37 10.92 -8.68
CA ALA A 72 15.94 9.53 -8.64
C ALA A 72 14.93 9.18 -9.75
N SER A 73 13.99 10.08 -10.07
CA SER A 73 13.01 9.83 -11.12
C SER A 73 13.60 9.92 -12.52
N GLN A 74 14.56 10.81 -12.74
CA GLN A 74 15.36 10.88 -13.97
C GLN A 74 16.23 9.64 -14.15
N ALA A 75 16.97 9.22 -13.12
CA ALA A 75 17.81 8.03 -13.17
C ALA A 75 16.99 6.76 -13.46
N ALA A 76 15.81 6.61 -12.86
CA ALA A 76 14.91 5.49 -13.11
C ALA A 76 14.30 5.50 -14.53
N MET A 77 13.95 6.68 -15.07
CA MET A 77 13.48 6.81 -16.46
C MET A 77 14.57 6.43 -17.47
N GLU A 78 15.82 6.81 -17.19
CA GLU A 78 16.96 6.50 -18.06
C GLU A 78 17.35 5.01 -18.02
N GLN A 79 17.19 4.33 -16.89
CA GLN A 79 17.35 2.88 -16.81
C GLN A 79 16.25 2.13 -17.55
N ALA A 80 15.00 2.59 -17.45
CA ALA A 80 13.87 1.98 -18.13
C ALA A 80 13.94 2.11 -19.66
N SER A 81 14.52 3.20 -20.18
CA SER A 81 14.69 3.40 -21.63
C SER A 81 15.84 2.57 -22.22
N LYS A 82 16.86 2.23 -21.43
CA LYS A 82 18.00 1.38 -21.85
C LYS A 82 17.68 -0.12 -21.82
N ALA A 83 16.64 -0.53 -21.09
CA ALA A 83 16.20 -1.91 -20.99
C ALA A 83 15.26 -2.36 -22.12
N LYS A 84 15.05 -1.52 -23.14
CA LYS A 84 14.20 -1.77 -24.32
C LYS A 84 15.06 -1.79 -25.58
#